data_AF-Q9HRF5-F1
#
_entry.id   AF-Q9HRF5-F1
#
_cell.length_a   1.000
_cell.length_b   1.000
_cell.length_c   1.000
_cell.angle_alpha   90.00
_cell.angle_beta   90.00
_cell.angle_gamma   90.00
#
_symmetry.space_group_name_H-M   'P 1'
#
loop_
_entity.id
_entity.type
_entity.pdbx_description
1 polymer ?
#
loop_
_entity_poly.entity_id
_entity_poly.type
_entity_poly.pdbx_seq_one_letter_code
_entity_poly.pdbx_strand_id
1 'polypeptide(L)'
;MRRRGGPGDVVARRPLSLVGVLFVVAAIAHVWWWTVTPGPGRTFSTALGSGQYVAAASALATYPTAHPAYVAAAIVGVALVVRDAT
;
A
#
# COMPACT_ATOMS: atom_id res chain seq x y z
N MET A 1 3.92 -15.24 -37.33
CA MET A 1 4.14 -13.97 -36.62
C MET A 1 3.78 -14.16 -35.14
N ARG A 2 4.77 -14.29 -34.25
CA ARG A 2 4.51 -14.39 -32.80
C ARG A 2 4.15 -12.99 -32.30
N ARG A 3 2.93 -12.79 -31.78
CA ARG A 3 2.58 -11.60 -30.99
C ARG A 3 3.42 -11.65 -29.70
N ARG A 4 4.67 -11.20 -29.78
CA ARG A 4 5.50 -10.97 -28.59
C ARG A 4 5.13 -9.57 -28.09
N GLY A 5 4.65 -9.47 -26.85
CA GLY A 5 4.49 -8.18 -26.16
C GLY A 5 3.06 -7.74 -25.87
N GLY A 6 2.09 -8.65 -25.90
CA GLY A 6 0.76 -8.33 -25.34
C GLY A 6 0.82 -8.16 -23.81
N PRO A 7 -0.10 -7.41 -23.19
CA PRO A 7 -0.15 -7.29 -21.72
C PRO A 7 -0.21 -8.65 -21.01
N GLY A 8 -0.83 -9.66 -21.62
CA GLY A 8 -0.82 -11.04 -21.13
C GLY A 8 0.58 -11.69 -21.08
N ASP A 9 1.49 -11.36 -22.01
CA ASP A 9 2.89 -11.83 -21.97
C ASP A 9 3.67 -11.14 -20.86
N VAL A 10 3.40 -9.85 -20.60
CA VAL A 10 4.05 -9.10 -19.51
C VAL A 10 3.61 -9.66 -18.16
N VAL A 11 2.31 -9.94 -18.01
CA VAL A 11 1.71 -10.58 -16.83
C VAL A 11 2.30 -11.98 -16.61
N ALA A 12 2.37 -12.80 -17.66
CA ALA A 12 2.90 -14.17 -17.57
C ALA A 12 4.39 -14.23 -17.20
N ARG A 13 5.16 -13.18 -17.50
CA ARG A 13 6.61 -13.10 -17.23
C ARG A 13 6.95 -12.54 -15.86
N ARG A 14 6.00 -11.89 -15.19
CA ARG A 14 6.22 -11.18 -13.91
C ARG A 14 5.14 -11.48 -12.87
N PRO A 15 4.89 -12.76 -12.55
CA PRO A 15 3.81 -13.14 -11.65
C PRO A 15 4.03 -12.62 -10.22
N LEU A 16 5.29 -12.51 -9.77
CA LEU A 16 5.61 -11.97 -8.45
C LEU A 16 5.36 -10.46 -8.38
N SER A 17 5.71 -9.71 -9.44
CA SER A 17 5.38 -8.28 -9.53
C SER A 17 3.87 -8.03 -9.40
N LEU A 18 3.04 -8.86 -10.05
CA LEU A 18 1.59 -8.72 -9.97
C LEU A 18 1.05 -8.95 -8.57
N VAL A 19 1.49 -10.04 -7.92
CA VAL A 19 1.15 -10.31 -6.51
C VAL A 19 1.62 -9.16 -5.62
N GLY A 20 2.83 -8.64 -5.88
CA GLY A 20 3.38 -7.51 -5.15
C GLY A 20 2.53 -6.23 -5.29
N VAL A 21 2.11 -5.91 -6.52
CA VAL A 21 1.20 -4.79 -6.79
C VAL A 21 -0.13 -4.97 -6.08
N LEU A 22 -0.71 -6.17 -6.08
CA LEU A 22 -1.97 -6.44 -5.37
C LEU A 22 -1.85 -6.19 -3.87
N PHE A 23 -0.75 -6.59 -3.24
CA PHE A 23 -0.52 -6.29 -1.82
C PHE A 23 -0.33 -4.80 -1.54
N VAL A 24 0.40 -4.08 -2.39
CA VAL A 24 0.54 -2.62 -2.26
C VAL A 24 -0.81 -1.93 -2.42
N VAL A 25 -1.61 -2.32 -3.41
CA VAL A 25 -2.96 -1.75 -3.64
C VAL A 25 -3.87 -2.03 -2.43
N ALA A 26 -3.85 -3.25 -1.89
CA ALA A 26 -4.63 -3.59 -0.70
C ALA A 26 -4.22 -2.74 0.52
N ALA A 27 -2.92 -2.54 0.73
CA ALA A 27 -2.42 -1.69 1.80
C ALA A 27 -2.86 -0.23 1.62
N ILE A 28 -2.74 0.34 0.41
CA ILE A 28 -3.17 1.72 0.11
C ILE A 28 -4.68 1.87 0.32
N ALA A 29 -5.48 0.94 -0.21
CA ALA A 29 -6.93 0.97 -0.08
C ALA A 29 -7.37 0.93 1.38
N HIS A 30 -6.71 0.10 2.20
CA HIS A 30 -7.00 0.03 3.63
C HIS A 30 -6.57 1.29 4.38
N VAL A 31 -5.38 1.86 4.10
CA VAL A 31 -4.97 3.16 4.68
C VAL A 31 -5.99 4.23 4.34
N TRP A 32 -6.41 4.32 3.08
CA TRP A 32 -7.41 5.28 2.64
C TRP A 32 -8.75 5.10 3.35
N TRP A 33 -9.23 3.86 3.46
CA TRP A 33 -10.46 3.57 4.21
C TRP A 33 -10.35 3.97 5.68
N TRP A 34 -9.19 3.70 6.30
CA TRP A 34 -8.89 4.07 7.67
C TRP A 34 -8.91 5.60 7.86
N THR A 35 -8.47 6.39 6.89
CA THR A 35 -8.45 7.87 7.00
C THR A 35 -9.81 8.54 6.86
N VAL A 36 -10.80 7.87 6.27
CA VAL A 36 -12.16 8.41 6.09
C VAL A 36 -13.16 7.90 7.13
N THR A 37 -12.84 6.81 7.83
CA THR A 37 -13.69 6.19 8.84
C THR A 37 -13.50 6.85 10.22
N PRO A 38 -14.57 7.02 11.05
CA PRO A 38 -14.42 7.55 12.41
C PRO A 38 -13.38 6.77 13.23
N GLY A 39 -12.43 7.49 13.85
CA GLY A 39 -11.35 6.90 14.65
C GLY A 39 -10.00 7.58 14.42
N PRO A 40 -8.90 6.94 14.85
CA PRO A 40 -7.54 7.50 14.77
C PRO A 40 -7.12 7.92 13.35
N GLY A 41 -7.57 7.21 12.32
CA GLY A 41 -7.24 7.55 10.93
C GLY A 41 -7.87 8.86 10.47
N ARG A 42 -9.08 9.18 10.94
CA ARG A 42 -9.70 10.48 10.69
C ARG A 42 -9.02 11.62 11.46
N THR A 43 -8.52 11.35 12.67
CA THR A 43 -7.68 12.30 13.42
C THR A 43 -6.39 12.58 12.64
N PHE A 44 -5.74 11.54 12.11
CA PHE A 44 -4.56 11.67 11.26
C PHE A 44 -4.83 12.54 10.03
N SER A 45 -5.87 12.24 9.25
CA SER A 45 -6.16 12.98 8.01
C SER A 45 -6.57 14.43 8.27
N THR A 46 -7.32 14.69 9.34
CA THR A 46 -7.71 16.04 9.76
C THR A 46 -6.49 16.86 10.19
N ALA A 47 -5.62 16.30 11.04
CA ALA A 47 -4.41 16.97 11.50
C ALA A 47 -3.46 17.27 10.33
N LEU A 48 -3.27 16.31 9.41
CA LEU A 48 -2.45 16.49 8.21
C LEU A 48 -3.01 17.60 7.31
N GLY A 49 -4.32 17.61 7.05
CA GLY A 49 -4.99 18.63 6.24
C GLY A 49 -4.96 20.03 6.87
N SER A 50 -4.74 20.11 8.18
CA SER A 50 -4.65 21.37 8.94
C SER A 50 -3.20 21.81 9.21
N GLY A 51 -2.20 21.11 8.64
CA GLY A 51 -0.78 21.40 8.85
C GLY A 51 -0.24 21.05 10.25
N GLN A 52 -0.98 20.30 11.06
CA GLN A 52 -0.59 19.90 12.41
C GLN A 52 0.25 18.62 12.39
N TYR A 53 1.47 18.69 11.85
CA TYR A 53 2.30 17.51 11.58
C TYR A 53 2.64 16.65 12.81
N VAL A 54 2.82 17.27 13.98
CA VAL A 54 3.09 16.52 15.23
C VAL A 54 1.88 15.67 15.64
N ALA A 55 0.67 16.23 15.55
CA ALA A 55 -0.57 15.49 15.82
C ALA A 55 -0.87 14.44 14.74
N ALA A 56 -0.53 14.72 13.47
CA ALA A 56 -0.63 13.74 12.41
C ALA A 56 0.33 12.57 12.66
N ALA A 57 1.59 12.84 13.02
CA ALA A 57 2.58 11.80 13.29
C ALA A 57 2.18 10.91 14.47
N SER A 58 1.65 11.49 15.56
CA SER A 58 1.20 10.71 16.71
C SER A 58 0.01 9.80 16.39
N ALA A 59 -0.96 10.29 15.61
CA ALA A 59 -2.08 9.47 15.14
C ALA A 59 -1.63 8.39 14.14
N LEU A 60 -0.68 8.70 13.26
CA LEU A 60 -0.11 7.73 12.32
C LEU A 60 0.65 6.62 13.04
N ALA A 61 1.32 6.92 14.16
CA ALA A 61 2.09 5.94 14.93
C ALA A 61 1.25 4.79 15.50
N THR A 62 -0.08 4.96 15.63
CA THR A 62 -0.98 3.88 16.04
C THR A 62 -1.32 2.92 14.91
N TYR A 63 -1.05 3.29 13.66
CA TYR A 63 -1.45 2.50 12.50
C TYR A 63 -0.75 1.12 12.44
N PRO A 64 0.58 1.01 12.59
CA PRO A 64 1.25 -0.28 12.45
C PRO A 64 0.86 -1.31 13.50
N THR A 65 0.55 -0.86 14.72
CA THR A 65 0.14 -1.75 15.82
C THR A 65 -1.30 -2.22 15.67
N ALA A 66 -2.20 -1.36 15.19
CA ALA A 66 -3.60 -1.71 14.94
C ALA A 66 -3.79 -2.51 13.63
N HIS A 67 -2.92 -2.30 12.63
CA HIS A 67 -3.06 -2.85 11.29
C HIS A 67 -1.77 -3.53 10.76
N PRO A 68 -1.17 -4.46 11.52
CA PRO A 68 0.14 -5.04 11.18
C PRO A 68 0.12 -5.80 9.84
N ALA A 69 -1.01 -6.44 9.50
CA ALA A 69 -1.17 -7.16 8.25
C ALA A 69 -1.02 -6.27 7.00
N TYR A 70 -1.54 -5.04 7.05
CA TYR A 70 -1.46 -4.11 5.91
C TYR A 70 -0.09 -3.45 5.80
N VAL A 71 0.61 -3.27 6.92
CA VAL A 71 2.04 -2.89 6.91
C VAL A 71 2.88 -4.00 6.29
N ALA A 72 2.66 -5.25 6.70
CA ALA A 72 3.32 -6.40 6.10
C ALA A 72 3.01 -6.53 4.60
N ALA A 73 1.75 -6.33 4.19
CA ALA A 73 1.35 -6.33 2.79
C ALA A 73 2.11 -5.25 1.98
N ALA A 74 2.24 -4.03 2.50
CA ALA A 74 3.03 -2.99 1.83
C ALA A 74 4.50 -3.40 1.66
N ILE A 75 5.14 -3.88 2.73
CA ILE A 75 6.56 -4.28 2.72
C ILE A 75 6.81 -5.45 1.78
N VAL A 76 6.03 -6.53 1.93
CA VAL A 76 6.13 -7.73 1.09
C VAL A 76 5.79 -7.38 -0.36
N GLY A 77 4.78 -6.54 -0.57
CA GLY A 77 4.36 -6.10 -1.90
C GLY A 77 5.48 -5.40 -2.65
N VAL A 78 6.12 -4.43 -2.02
CA VAL A 78 7.29 -3.73 -2.58
C VAL A 78 8.45 -4.71 -2.83
N ALA A 79 8.75 -5.59 -1.86
CA ALA A 79 9.83 -6.57 -2.00
C ALA A 79 9.62 -7.51 -3.20
N LEU A 80 8.38 -7.95 -3.44
CA LEU A 80 8.03 -8.80 -4.58
C LEU A 80 8.17 -8.08 -5.93
N VAL A 81 7.77 -6.80 -5.99
CA VAL A 81 7.95 -5.97 -7.19
C VAL A 81 9.43 -5.74 -7.50
N VAL A 82 10.23 -5.41 -6.48
CA VAL A 82 11.67 -5.16 -6.64
C VAL A 82 12.40 -6.44 -7.06
N ARG A 83 12.13 -7.56 -6.38
CA ARG A 83 12.76 -8.86 -6.67
C ARG A 83 12.54 -9.32 -8.10
N ASP A 84 11.38 -9.02 -8.67
CA ASP A 84 11.01 -9.44 -10.02
C ASP A 84 11.41 -8.37 -11.09
N ALA A 85 11.97 -7.24 -10.64
CA ALA A 85 12.54 -6.19 -11.48
C ALA A 85 14.08 -6.25 -11.59
N THR A 86 14.75 -6.92 -10.67
CA THR A 86 16.22 -7.14 -10.62
C THR A 86 16.59 -8.55 -11.06
#